data_AF-A0A1B1PFW7-F1
#
_entry.id   AF-A0A1B1PFW7-F1
#
_cell.length_a   1.000
_cell.length_b   1.000
_cell.length_c   1.000
_cell.angle_alpha   90.00
_cell.angle_beta   90.00
_cell.angle_gamma   90.00
#
_symmetry.space_group_name_H-M   'P 1'
#
loop_
_entity.id
_entity.type
_entity.pdbx_description
1 polymer ?
#
loop_
_entity_poly.entity_id
_entity_poly.type
_entity_poly.pdbx_seq_one_letter_code
_entity_poly.pdbx_strand_id
1 'polypeptide(L)'
;MASHSRGLALLCFLLGFQHPLTAVFMNQEEANSVLHRQRRANSFFEELRSGSLERECKEEQCSFEEAREIFKSTERTRQFWVAYTDGNQCTSNPCQNGGLCVDQLQSYICFCLDDFEGR
;
A
#
# COMPACT_ATOMS: atom_id res chain seq x y z
N MET A 1 -38.41 44.76 -30.81
CA MET A 1 -37.03 44.84 -30.29
C MET A 1 -36.68 43.46 -29.75
N ALA A 2 -36.29 42.54 -30.62
CA ALA A 2 -34.90 42.23 -30.97
C ALA A 2 -34.21 41.35 -29.90
N SER A 3 -34.41 40.03 -30.06
CA SER A 3 -33.41 38.95 -29.97
C SER A 3 -32.05 39.31 -29.34
N HIS A 4 -31.91 39.13 -28.02
CA HIS A 4 -30.62 39.25 -27.32
C HIS A 4 -30.34 38.12 -26.33
N SER A 5 -30.66 36.88 -26.69
CA SER A 5 -30.24 35.71 -25.91
C SER A 5 -29.71 34.54 -26.74
N ARG A 6 -29.78 34.63 -28.08
CA ARG A 6 -29.22 33.61 -29.00
C ARG A 6 -27.77 33.90 -29.44
N GLY A 7 -27.31 35.15 -29.33
CA GLY A 7 -25.96 35.55 -29.74
C GLY A 7 -24.85 35.07 -28.81
N LEU A 8 -25.11 35.02 -27.49
CA LEU A 8 -24.13 34.55 -26.50
C LEU A 8 -23.86 33.04 -26.59
N ALA A 9 -24.88 32.24 -26.90
CA ALA A 9 -24.73 30.80 -27.10
C ALA A 9 -23.94 30.47 -28.39
N LEU A 10 -24.12 31.25 -29.47
CA LEU A 10 -23.32 31.12 -30.69
C LEU A 10 -21.89 31.63 -30.53
N LEU A 11 -21.66 32.64 -29.68
CA LEU A 11 -20.31 33.13 -29.36
C LEU A 11 -19.46 32.09 -28.61
N CYS A 12 -20.07 31.26 -27.75
CA CYS A 12 -19.36 30.13 -27.15
C CYS A 12 -18.97 29.04 -28.17
N PHE A 13 -19.74 28.88 -29.26
CA PHE A 13 -19.43 27.94 -30.35
C PHE A 13 -18.31 28.45 -31.28
N LEU A 14 -18.16 29.76 -31.44
CA LEU A 14 -17.14 30.38 -32.31
C LEU A 14 -15.83 30.72 -31.58
N LEU A 15 -15.87 30.88 -30.25
CA LEU A 15 -14.68 31.16 -29.43
C LEU A 15 -14.05 29.92 -28.80
N GLY A 16 -14.35 28.72 -29.33
CA GLY A 16 -13.59 27.52 -29.03
C GLY A 16 -13.27 27.36 -27.54
N PHE A 17 -14.27 27.46 -26.66
CA PHE A 17 -14.14 26.94 -25.30
C PHE A 17 -14.10 25.42 -25.41
N GLN A 18 -12.98 24.92 -25.93
CA GLN A 18 -12.45 23.62 -25.57
C GLN A 18 -12.14 23.72 -24.08
N HIS A 19 -13.17 23.58 -23.23
CA HIS A 19 -12.89 22.92 -21.97
C HIS A 19 -12.26 21.61 -22.39
N PRO A 20 -10.98 21.35 -22.05
CA PRO A 20 -10.54 19.98 -22.13
C PRO A 20 -11.53 19.25 -21.23
N LEU A 21 -12.31 18.34 -21.80
CA LEU A 21 -12.84 17.23 -21.02
C LEU A 21 -11.57 16.53 -20.57
N THR A 22 -11.00 17.01 -19.47
CA THR A 22 -9.92 16.35 -18.76
C THR A 22 -10.48 14.96 -18.54
N ALA A 23 -9.93 14.00 -19.29
CA ALA A 23 -10.38 12.63 -19.20
C ALA A 23 -10.25 12.26 -17.73
N VAL A 24 -11.39 11.98 -17.08
CA VAL A 24 -11.42 11.51 -15.69
C VAL A 24 -10.69 10.15 -15.59
N PHE A 25 -10.53 9.49 -16.73
CA PHE A 25 -9.81 8.24 -16.87
C PHE A 25 -8.33 8.49 -17.11
N MET A 26 -7.50 8.06 -16.14
CA MET A 26 -6.05 7.94 -16.30
C MET A 26 -5.72 6.95 -17.42
N ASN A 27 -4.57 7.15 -18.07
CA ASN A 27 -4.10 6.19 -19.06
C ASN A 27 -3.62 4.89 -18.37
N GLN A 28 -3.46 3.80 -19.14
CA GLN A 28 -3.10 2.49 -18.58
C GLN A 28 -1.77 2.51 -17.81
N GLU A 29 -0.80 3.31 -18.27
CA GLU A 29 0.52 3.41 -17.65
C GLU A 29 0.44 4.11 -16.29
N GLU A 30 -0.27 5.23 -16.22
CA GLU A 30 -0.58 5.93 -14.98
C GLU A 30 -1.42 5.07 -14.04
N ALA A 31 -2.45 4.39 -14.55
CA ALA A 31 -3.30 3.51 -13.75
C ALA A 31 -2.53 2.33 -13.14
N ASN A 32 -1.57 1.78 -13.89
CA ASN A 32 -0.68 0.71 -13.40
C ASN A 32 0.30 1.20 -12.32
N SER A 33 0.60 2.50 -12.27
CA SER A 33 1.41 3.09 -11.20
C SER A 33 0.64 3.28 -9.89
N VAL A 34 -0.69 3.36 -9.95
CA VAL A 34 -1.55 3.58 -8.77
C VAL A 34 -1.75 2.31 -7.95
N LEU A 35 -1.77 1.14 -8.59
CA LEU A 35 -1.95 -0.15 -7.93
C LEU A 35 -0.69 -1.00 -8.03
N HIS A 36 0.23 -0.86 -7.08
CA HIS A 36 1.30 -1.83 -6.87
C HIS A 36 0.73 -3.10 -6.21
N ARG A 37 0.14 -3.99 -7.00
CA ARG A 37 -0.18 -5.35 -6.53
C ARG A 37 1.12 -6.16 -6.51
N GLN A 38 1.70 -6.35 -5.32
CA GLN A 38 2.77 -7.33 -5.11
C GLN A 38 2.35 -8.69 -5.69
N ARG A 39 3.31 -9.45 -6.24
CA ARG A 39 3.03 -10.81 -6.71
C ARG A 39 2.52 -11.63 -5.54
N ARG A 40 1.26 -12.06 -5.60
CA ARG A 40 0.72 -13.07 -4.69
C ARG A 40 1.48 -14.36 -4.91
N ALA A 41 1.79 -15.07 -3.85
CA ALA A 41 2.53 -16.33 -3.92
C ALA A 41 1.64 -17.55 -4.26
N ASN A 42 0.49 -17.33 -4.91
CA ASN A 42 -0.52 -18.37 -5.06
C ASN A 42 -0.09 -19.36 -6.16
N SER A 43 0.14 -20.61 -5.75
CA SER A 43 0.42 -21.75 -6.62
C SER A 43 -0.85 -22.30 -7.29
N PHE A 44 -0.69 -23.22 -8.25
CA PHE A 44 -1.83 -23.80 -8.98
C PHE A 44 -2.80 -24.52 -8.01
N PHE A 45 -4.06 -24.06 -7.98
CA PHE A 45 -5.14 -24.51 -7.08
C PHE A 45 -4.99 -24.17 -5.59
N GLU A 46 -4.11 -23.26 -5.21
CA GLU A 46 -3.93 -22.83 -3.81
C GLU A 46 -5.21 -22.28 -3.17
N GLU A 47 -5.98 -21.50 -3.93
CA GLU A 47 -7.27 -20.91 -3.53
C GLU A 47 -8.35 -21.93 -3.14
N LEU A 48 -8.18 -23.21 -3.51
CA LEU A 48 -9.09 -24.28 -3.09
C LEU A 48 -8.77 -24.78 -1.68
N ARG A 49 -7.57 -24.49 -1.16
CA ARG A 49 -7.14 -24.87 0.19
C ARG A 49 -7.68 -23.86 1.20
N SER A 50 -7.88 -24.30 2.42
CA SER A 50 -8.20 -23.38 3.51
C SER A 50 -7.01 -22.48 3.84
N GLY A 51 -7.27 -21.20 4.06
CA GLY A 51 -6.28 -20.21 4.50
C GLY A 51 -5.46 -20.70 5.69
N SER A 52 -4.14 -20.53 5.64
CA SER A 52 -3.21 -20.93 6.71
C SER A 52 -2.19 -19.83 6.97
N LEU A 53 -2.13 -19.36 8.22
CA LEU A 53 -1.19 -18.31 8.63
C LEU A 53 0.27 -18.69 8.36
N GLU A 54 0.63 -19.95 8.58
CA GLU A 54 2.00 -20.42 8.38
C GLU A 54 2.38 -20.36 6.90
N ARG A 55 1.56 -20.98 6.05
CA ARG A 55 1.83 -21.09 4.61
C ARG A 55 1.80 -19.73 3.93
N GLU A 56 0.73 -18.97 4.12
CA GLU A 56 0.48 -17.78 3.30
C GLU A 56 1.20 -16.54 3.83
N CYS A 57 1.40 -16.40 5.15
CA CYS A 57 1.94 -15.17 5.74
C CYS A 57 3.29 -15.32 6.45
N LYS A 58 3.81 -16.54 6.65
CA LYS A 58 5.15 -16.73 7.23
C LYS A 58 6.13 -17.36 6.25
N GLU A 59 5.70 -18.41 5.56
CA GLU A 59 6.48 -19.02 4.47
C GLU A 59 6.39 -18.14 3.20
N GLU A 60 5.27 -17.45 3.03
CA GLU A 60 4.99 -16.57 1.89
C GLU A 60 4.58 -15.15 2.32
N GLN A 61 4.36 -14.27 1.34
CA GLN A 61 3.76 -12.95 1.55
C GLN A 61 2.28 -12.97 1.21
N CYS A 62 1.44 -12.82 2.24
CA CYS A 62 0.00 -12.65 2.10
C CYS A 62 -0.42 -11.18 2.03
N SER A 63 -1.60 -10.97 1.46
CA SER A 63 -2.37 -9.72 1.44
C SER A 63 -3.30 -9.61 2.66
N PHE A 64 -3.85 -8.41 2.87
CA PHE A 64 -4.79 -8.18 3.98
C PHE A 64 -6.03 -9.07 3.87
N GLU A 65 -6.46 -9.39 2.65
CA GLU A 65 -7.63 -10.22 2.40
C GLU A 65 -7.37 -11.69 2.76
N GLU A 66 -6.22 -12.25 2.34
CA GLU A 66 -5.80 -13.61 2.74
C GLU A 66 -5.68 -13.72 4.27
N ALA A 67 -5.09 -12.72 4.93
CA ALA A 67 -5.06 -12.65 6.40
C ALA A 67 -6.49 -12.55 7.01
N ARG A 68 -7.42 -11.84 6.36
CA ARG A 68 -8.82 -11.73 6.79
C ARG A 68 -9.57 -13.05 6.67
N GLU A 69 -9.27 -13.86 5.67
CA GLU A 69 -9.84 -15.21 5.51
C GLU A 69 -9.39 -16.15 6.64
N ILE A 70 -8.14 -16.02 7.08
CA ILE A 70 -7.58 -16.78 8.21
C ILE A 70 -8.22 -16.35 9.54
N PHE A 71 -8.18 -15.06 9.87
CA PHE A 71 -8.63 -14.56 11.19
C PHE A 71 -10.15 -14.40 11.30
N LYS A 72 -10.86 -14.31 10.17
CA LYS A 72 -12.33 -14.13 10.06
C LYS A 72 -12.89 -12.93 10.83
N SER A 73 -12.04 -12.00 11.24
CA SER A 73 -12.39 -10.82 12.03
C SER A 73 -11.48 -9.68 11.62
N THR A 74 -12.09 -8.58 11.17
CA THR A 74 -11.32 -7.40 10.74
C THR A 74 -10.48 -6.82 11.86
N GLU A 75 -10.93 -6.91 13.11
CA GLU A 75 -10.17 -6.42 14.27
C GLU A 75 -8.91 -7.25 14.48
N ARG A 76 -9.03 -8.58 14.52
CA ARG A 76 -7.88 -9.48 14.65
C ARG A 76 -6.92 -9.36 13.48
N THR A 77 -7.45 -9.24 12.25
CA THR A 77 -6.63 -9.02 11.07
C THR A 77 -5.84 -7.73 11.18
N ARG A 78 -6.45 -6.61 11.62
CA ARG A 78 -5.73 -5.35 11.82
C ARG A 78 -4.63 -5.45 12.88
N GLN A 79 -4.93 -6.10 14.01
CA GLN A 79 -3.94 -6.31 15.08
C GLN A 79 -2.70 -7.06 14.57
N PHE A 80 -2.91 -8.11 13.76
CA PHE A 80 -1.83 -8.81 13.08
C PHE A 80 -1.13 -7.93 12.02
N TRP A 81 -1.92 -7.25 11.18
CA TRP A 81 -1.45 -6.55 10.00
C TRP A 81 -0.50 -5.41 10.32
N VAL A 82 -0.76 -4.68 11.41
CA VAL A 82 0.09 -3.56 11.85
C VAL A 82 1.54 -4.00 12.02
N ALA A 83 1.80 -5.13 12.69
CA ALA A 83 3.15 -5.65 12.85
C ALA A 83 3.67 -6.34 11.57
N TYR A 84 2.80 -7.09 10.87
CA TYR A 84 3.19 -7.84 9.68
C TYR A 84 3.73 -6.96 8.54
N THR A 85 3.13 -5.80 8.30
CA THR A 85 3.58 -4.88 7.22
C THR A 85 4.67 -3.91 7.62
N ASP A 86 4.98 -3.80 8.91
CA ASP A 86 5.98 -2.86 9.41
C ASP A 86 7.40 -3.25 8.98
N GLY A 87 7.62 -4.55 8.75
CA GLY A 87 8.94 -5.10 8.47
C GLY A 87 9.79 -5.22 9.72
N ASN A 88 11.05 -5.63 9.54
CA ASN A 88 12.01 -5.71 10.63
C ASN A 88 13.12 -4.67 10.41
N GLN A 89 13.16 -3.63 11.23
CA GLN A 89 14.09 -2.52 11.10
C GLN A 89 15.53 -2.92 11.51
N CYS A 90 15.70 -4.05 12.20
CA CYS A 90 17.02 -4.61 12.50
C CYS A 90 17.69 -5.32 11.32
N THR A 91 16.99 -5.53 10.20
CA THR A 91 17.56 -6.19 8.99
C THR A 91 18.79 -5.50 8.42
N SER A 92 18.89 -4.17 8.61
CA SER A 92 20.05 -3.37 8.19
C SER A 92 21.25 -3.47 9.14
N ASN A 93 21.14 -4.20 10.25
CA ASN A 93 22.10 -4.26 11.36
C ASN A 93 22.53 -2.85 11.83
N PRO A 94 21.58 -2.01 12.31
CA PRO A 94 21.87 -0.61 12.64
C PRO A 94 22.73 -0.44 13.91
N CYS A 95 22.71 -1.43 14.82
CA CYS A 95 23.44 -1.35 16.08
C CYS A 95 24.92 -1.70 15.89
N GLN A 96 25.79 -0.72 16.14
CA GLN A 96 27.23 -0.87 15.98
C GLN A 96 27.89 -1.49 17.24
N ASN A 97 29.17 -1.81 17.14
CA ASN A 97 30.02 -2.24 18.25
C ASN A 97 29.49 -3.47 19.03
N GLY A 98 28.78 -4.37 18.34
CA GLY A 98 28.21 -5.57 18.96
C GLY A 98 26.95 -5.32 19.78
N GLY A 99 26.31 -4.16 19.64
CA GLY A 99 25.01 -3.88 20.27
C GLY A 99 23.89 -4.79 19.75
N LEU A 100 22.94 -5.11 20.63
CA LEU A 100 21.76 -5.92 20.29
C LEU A 100 20.67 -5.02 19.71
N CYS A 101 20.22 -5.34 18.49
CA CYS A 101 19.07 -4.69 17.89
C CYS A 101 17.76 -5.36 18.29
N VAL A 102 16.79 -4.55 18.73
CA VAL A 102 15.42 -4.98 18.98
C VAL A 102 14.46 -4.18 18.09
N ASP A 103 13.73 -4.93 17.27
CA ASP A 103 12.71 -4.44 16.35
C ASP A 103 11.56 -3.76 17.10
N GLN A 104 11.02 -2.67 16.55
CA GLN A 104 9.91 -1.92 17.13
C GLN A 104 9.01 -1.37 16.01
N LEU A 105 7.77 -1.02 16.35
CA LEU A 105 6.87 -0.42 15.37
C LEU A 105 7.48 0.84 14.75
N GLN A 106 7.73 0.80 13.43
CA GLN A 106 8.37 1.84 12.62
C GLN A 106 9.74 2.31 13.13
N SER A 107 10.41 1.53 13.98
CA SER A 107 11.62 1.97 14.68
C SER A 107 12.45 0.78 15.16
N TYR A 108 13.59 1.06 15.79
CA TYR A 108 14.38 0.02 16.44
C TYR A 108 14.99 0.59 17.72
N ILE A 109 15.41 -0.30 18.62
CA ILE A 109 16.18 0.05 19.81
C ILE A 109 17.51 -0.71 19.75
N CYS A 110 18.60 0.02 19.99
CA CYS A 110 19.91 -0.58 20.19
C CYS A 110 20.24 -0.67 21.68
N PHE A 111 20.49 -1.88 22.16
CA PHE A 111 21.09 -2.13 23.47
C PHE A 111 22.61 -2.20 23.30
N CYS A 112 23.29 -1.16 23.76
CA CYS A 112 24.74 -1.04 23.68
C CYS A 112 25.43 -1.78 24.84
N LEU A 113 26.68 -2.18 24.63
CA LEU A 113 27.58 -2.60 25.71
C LEU A 113 27.98 -1.40 26.57
N ASP A 114 28.45 -1.64 27.80
CA ASP A 114 28.68 -0.61 28.84
C ASP A 114 29.52 0.61 28.38
N ASP A 115 30.47 0.40 27.46
CA ASP A 115 31.38 1.45 26.97
C ASP A 115 30.86 2.22 25.73
N PHE A 116 29.63 1.94 25.27
CA PHE A 116 29.06 2.56 24.07
C PHE A 116 27.70 3.20 24.34
N GLU A 117 27.46 4.32 23.67
CA GLU A 117 26.18 5.03 23.67
C GLU A 117 25.78 5.47 22.26
N GLY A 118 24.50 5.76 22.06
CA GLY A 118 23.92 6.12 20.76
C GLY A 118 22.39 6.19 20.85
N ARG A 119 21.74 6.68 19.78
CA ARG A 119 20.28 6.64 19.61
C ARG A 119 19.93 5.69 18.48
#